data_AF-A0A7S2PSA0-F1
#
_entry.id   AF-A0A7S2PSA0-F1
#
_cell.length_a   1.000
_cell.length_b   1.000
_cell.length_c   1.000
_cell.angle_alpha   90.00
_cell.angle_beta   90.00
_cell.angle_gamma   90.00
#
_symmetry.space_group_name_H-M   'P 1'
#
loop_
_entity.id
_entity.type
_entity.pdbx_description
1 polymer ?
#
loop_
_entity_poly.entity_id
_entity_poly.type
_entity_poly.pdbx_seq_one_letter_code
_entity_poly.pdbx_strand_id
1 'polypeptide(L)'
;EVLKCWATNTSVTTCTTGRSQTSENVTICTFGSFRLGVNHPDADIDVLVLSPPHCTRSSFFTVLVELLREHDLVTDLHPVPAAYTPVIKFKLGGVSIDLVYASSSMHVENSNDFMTRIEDEHLVGLEVDEPGMRSINGVRVAQLLLEMVD
;
A
#
# COMPACT_ATOMS: atom_id res chain seq x y z
N GLU A 1 4.57 10.03 -4.88
CA GLU A 1 5.20 10.07 -6.22
C GLU A 1 5.58 8.69 -6.76
N VAL A 2 6.51 7.94 -6.15
CA VAL A 2 6.92 6.60 -6.66
C VAL A 2 5.74 5.66 -6.90
N LEU A 3 4.80 5.55 -5.95
CA LEU A 3 3.61 4.71 -6.09
C LEU A 3 2.67 5.15 -7.21
N LYS A 4 2.56 6.46 -7.48
CA LYS A 4 1.78 6.97 -8.62
C LYS A 4 2.43 6.56 -9.94
N CYS A 5 3.76 6.73 -10.04
CA CYS A 5 4.53 6.30 -11.21
C CYS A 5 4.40 4.80 -11.46
N TRP A 6 4.43 3.99 -10.40
CA TRP A 6 4.18 2.54 -10.49
C TRP A 6 2.80 2.22 -11.06
N ALA A 7 1.74 2.89 -10.58
CA ALA A 7 0.39 2.68 -11.08
C ALA A 7 0.28 3.04 -12.58
N THR A 8 0.92 4.13 -13.00
CA THR A 8 0.97 4.56 -14.41
C THR A 8 1.74 3.60 -15.30
N ASN A 9 2.93 3.16 -14.88
CA ASN A 9 3.75 2.25 -15.67
C ASN A 9 3.07 0.88 -15.84
N THR A 10 2.30 0.45 -14.85
CA THR A 10 1.55 -0.80 -14.92
C THR A 10 0.37 -0.71 -15.90
N SER A 11 -0.32 0.43 -15.96
CA SER A 11 -1.38 0.70 -16.96
C SER A 11 -0.85 0.66 -18.40
N VAL A 12 0.31 1.28 -18.65
CA VAL A 12 0.90 1.34 -20.01
C VAL A 12 1.29 -0.04 -20.51
N THR A 13 1.77 -0.93 -19.63
CA THR A 13 2.16 -2.30 -19.99
C THR A 13 0.95 -3.18 -20.35
N THR A 14 -0.25 -2.84 -19.86
CA THR A 14 -1.48 -3.62 -20.06
C THR A 14 -2.39 -3.12 -21.19
N CYS A 15 -2.16 -1.91 -21.73
CA CYS A 15 -3.05 -1.28 -22.72
C CYS A 15 -2.50 -1.32 -24.16
N THR A 16 -2.99 -2.25 -24.99
CA THR A 16 -2.91 -2.19 -26.47
C THR A 16 -4.11 -1.44 -27.09
N THR A 17 -4.99 -0.82 -26.30
CA THR A 17 -6.18 -0.13 -26.83
C THR A 17 -6.40 1.19 -26.09
N GLY A 18 -6.28 2.29 -26.83
CA GLY A 18 -6.37 3.64 -26.29
C GLY A 18 -7.75 3.95 -25.69
N ARG A 19 -7.77 4.32 -24.41
CA ARG A 19 -8.76 5.24 -23.85
C ARG A 19 -8.34 5.81 -22.49
N SER A 20 -8.50 7.13 -22.39
CA SER A 20 -8.71 8.01 -21.23
C SER A 20 -7.94 7.75 -19.93
N GLN A 21 -7.08 8.72 -19.55
CA GLN A 21 -6.45 8.86 -18.24
C GLN A 21 -7.52 9.01 -17.14
N THR A 22 -7.98 7.91 -16.55
CA THR A 22 -8.65 7.93 -15.25
C THR A 22 -7.59 8.11 -14.19
N SER A 23 -7.75 9.06 -13.28
CA SER A 23 -6.80 9.30 -12.18
C SER A 23 -6.47 7.99 -11.45
N GLU A 24 -5.24 7.52 -11.58
CA GLU A 24 -4.74 6.27 -11.03
C GLU A 24 -4.43 6.46 -9.53
N ASN A 25 -5.49 6.66 -8.75
CA ASN A 25 -5.33 7.00 -7.34
C ASN A 25 -4.90 5.76 -6.58
N VAL A 26 -3.65 5.77 -6.13
CA VAL A 26 -3.11 4.86 -5.13
C VAL A 26 -3.32 5.50 -3.77
N THR A 27 -3.83 4.73 -2.82
CA THR A 27 -4.04 5.17 -1.44
C THR A 27 -3.00 4.52 -0.52
N ILE A 28 -2.52 5.29 0.45
CA ILE A 28 -1.53 4.87 1.42
C ILE A 28 -2.18 4.94 2.80
N CYS A 29 -2.20 3.83 3.53
CA CYS A 29 -2.73 3.76 4.89
C CYS A 29 -1.63 3.31 5.84
N THR A 30 -1.35 4.08 6.89
CA THR A 30 -0.47 3.59 7.96
C THR A 30 -1.25 2.72 8.94
N PHE A 31 -0.58 1.73 9.50
CA PHE A 31 -1.12 0.91 10.58
C PHE A 31 -0.05 0.62 11.65
N GLY A 32 -0.31 -0.36 12.51
CA GLY A 32 0.65 -0.76 13.53
C GLY A 32 0.94 0.33 14.57
N SER A 33 2.13 0.24 15.18
CA SER A 33 2.49 1.10 16.32
C SER A 33 2.53 2.59 15.98
N PHE A 34 2.96 2.93 14.75
CA PHE A 34 3.02 4.30 14.25
C PHE A 34 1.61 4.92 14.17
N ARG A 35 0.65 4.19 13.58
CA ARG A 35 -0.74 4.64 13.50
C ARG A 35 -1.38 4.80 14.88
N LEU A 36 -1.00 3.97 15.84
CA LEU A 36 -1.49 4.01 17.22
C LEU A 36 -0.81 5.09 18.08
N GLY A 37 0.25 5.75 17.59
CA GLY A 37 0.97 6.78 18.34
C GLY A 37 1.81 6.24 19.51
N VAL A 38 2.14 4.94 19.50
CA VAL A 38 2.91 4.26 20.56
C VAL A 38 4.26 3.72 20.05
N ASN A 39 4.72 4.21 18.90
CA ASN A 39 5.96 3.76 18.29
C ASN A 39 7.22 4.31 19.00
N HIS A 40 8.28 3.49 19.00
CA HIS A 40 9.61 3.94 19.40
C HIS A 40 10.25 4.79 18.28
N PRO A 41 11.19 5.71 18.57
CA PRO A 41 11.89 6.49 17.53
C PRO A 41 12.55 5.66 16.43
N ASP A 42 13.04 4.46 16.78
CA ASP A 42 13.70 3.53 15.84
C ASP A 42 12.73 2.48 15.26
N ALA A 43 11.44 2.58 15.54
CA ALA A 43 10.44 1.64 15.03
C ALA A 43 10.19 1.87 13.53
N ASP A 44 9.76 0.82 12.86
CA ASP A 44 9.29 0.85 11.49
C ASP A 44 7.90 1.50 11.36
N ILE A 45 7.63 2.01 10.16
CA ILE A 45 6.31 2.47 9.76
C ILE A 45 5.69 1.38 8.89
N ASP A 46 4.64 0.77 9.41
CA ASP A 46 3.79 -0.17 8.67
C ASP A 46 2.87 0.60 7.70
N VAL A 47 2.97 0.28 6.41
CA VAL A 47 2.25 0.97 5.35
C VAL A 47 1.53 -0.01 4.43
N LEU A 48 0.22 0.14 4.32
CA LEU A 48 -0.59 -0.51 3.29
C LEU A 48 -0.67 0.38 2.05
N VAL A 49 -0.41 -0.21 0.89
CA VAL A 49 -0.75 0.36 -0.42
C VAL A 49 -2.03 -0.28 -0.94
N LEU A 50 -3.03 0.56 -1.17
CA LEU A 50 -4.25 0.21 -1.90
C LEU A 50 -4.16 0.76 -3.32
N SER A 51 -4.23 -0.11 -4.32
CA SER A 51 -4.16 0.29 -5.73
C SER A 51 -5.37 -0.18 -6.53
N PRO A 52 -5.63 0.41 -7.70
CA PRO A 52 -6.66 -0.09 -8.61
C PRO A 52 -6.38 -1.52 -9.13
N PRO A 53 -7.39 -2.22 -9.68
CA PRO A 53 -7.29 -3.63 -10.08
C PRO A 53 -6.23 -3.99 -11.12
N HIS A 54 -5.84 -3.05 -12.00
CA HIS A 54 -4.82 -3.30 -13.02
C HIS A 54 -3.40 -3.38 -12.44
N CYS A 55 -3.20 -2.82 -11.24
CA CYS A 55 -1.98 -3.00 -10.48
C CYS A 55 -1.99 -4.39 -9.86
N THR A 56 -1.00 -5.22 -10.16
CA THR A 56 -0.97 -6.62 -9.70
C THR A 56 0.10 -6.80 -8.63
N ARG A 57 -0.03 -7.86 -7.81
CA ARG A 57 1.05 -8.18 -6.86
C ARG A 57 2.37 -8.50 -7.56
N SER A 58 2.30 -9.07 -8.76
CA SER A 58 3.49 -9.26 -9.59
C SER A 58 4.15 -7.93 -9.91
N SER A 59 3.40 -6.90 -10.35
CA SER A 59 3.95 -5.58 -10.62
C SER A 59 4.43 -4.87 -9.34
N PHE A 60 3.80 -5.12 -8.19
CA PHE A 60 4.26 -4.64 -6.88
C PHE A 60 5.64 -5.19 -6.51
N PHE A 61 5.92 -6.47 -6.76
CA PHE A 61 7.24 -7.07 -6.48
C PHE A 61 8.25 -6.97 -7.63
N THR A 62 7.88 -6.41 -8.77
CA THR A 62 8.78 -6.22 -9.93
C THR A 62 8.95 -4.74 -10.24
N VAL A 63 7.97 -4.13 -10.90
CA VAL A 63 8.00 -2.73 -11.36
C VAL A 63 8.23 -1.75 -10.20
N LEU A 64 7.50 -1.89 -9.08
CA LEU A 64 7.68 -0.98 -7.94
C LEU A 64 9.03 -1.18 -7.26
N VAL A 65 9.55 -2.41 -7.19
CA VAL A 65 10.88 -2.69 -6.61
C VAL A 65 11.98 -2.02 -7.45
N GLU A 66 11.87 -2.03 -8.78
CA GLU A 66 12.81 -1.31 -9.65
C GLU A 66 12.73 0.21 -9.41
N LEU A 67 11.52 0.77 -9.38
CA LEU A 67 11.31 2.21 -9.12
C LEU A 67 11.83 2.63 -7.74
N LEU A 68 11.66 1.79 -6.71
CA LEU A 68 12.22 2.03 -5.38
C LEU A 68 13.74 1.97 -5.39
N ARG A 69 14.34 1.06 -6.16
CA ARG A 69 15.81 0.93 -6.27
C ARG A 69 16.46 2.15 -6.92
N GLU A 70 15.76 2.80 -7.85
CA GLU A 70 16.25 4.00 -8.54
C GLU A 70 16.07 5.30 -7.72
N HIS A 71 15.34 5.25 -6.60
CA HIS A 71 15.05 6.44 -5.82
C HIS A 71 16.15 6.75 -4.80
N ASP A 72 16.78 7.93 -4.91
CA ASP A 72 17.99 8.32 -4.14
C ASP A 72 17.87 8.19 -2.61
N LEU A 73 16.67 8.36 -2.05
CA LEU A 73 16.44 8.25 -0.61
C LEU A 73 16.18 6.83 -0.11
N VAL A 74 16.02 5.86 -1.02
CA VAL A 74 15.75 4.47 -0.67
C VAL A 74 17.05 3.73 -0.43
N THR A 75 17.13 3.08 0.72
CA THR A 75 18.26 2.21 1.13
C THR A 75 17.70 0.92 1.73
N ASP A 76 18.55 -0.08 1.94
CA ASP A 76 18.19 -1.36 2.58
C ASP A 76 16.94 -2.06 1.96
N LEU A 77 16.75 -1.93 0.64
CA LEU A 77 15.60 -2.48 -0.08
C LEU A 77 15.61 -4.02 -0.10
N HIS A 78 14.58 -4.62 0.49
CA HIS A 78 14.44 -6.05 0.71
C HIS A 78 13.00 -6.53 0.48
N PRO A 79 12.65 -6.98 -0.74
CA PRO A 79 11.35 -7.58 -1.04
C PRO A 79 11.25 -9.01 -0.51
N VAL A 80 10.14 -9.36 0.16
CA VAL A 80 9.87 -10.67 0.75
C VAL A 80 8.51 -11.21 0.27
N PRO A 81 8.43 -11.70 -0.99
CA PRO A 81 7.17 -12.15 -1.58
C PRO A 81 6.62 -13.44 -0.96
N ALA A 82 7.47 -14.25 -0.34
CA ALA A 82 7.12 -15.55 0.24
C ALA A 82 6.69 -15.48 1.72
N ALA A 83 6.63 -14.28 2.32
CA ALA A 83 6.14 -14.12 3.68
C ALA A 83 4.63 -14.41 3.77
N TYR A 84 4.15 -14.70 4.99
CA TYR A 84 2.71 -14.90 5.25
C TYR A 84 1.89 -13.70 4.76
N THR A 85 2.33 -12.49 5.10
CA THR A 85 1.88 -11.27 4.44
C THR A 85 3.05 -10.74 3.60
N PRO A 86 3.00 -10.87 2.26
CA PRO A 86 4.06 -10.39 1.38
C PRO A 86 4.35 -8.90 1.61
N VAL A 87 5.63 -8.57 1.77
CA VAL A 87 6.07 -7.23 2.20
C VAL A 87 7.32 -6.79 1.44
N ILE A 88 7.45 -5.49 1.17
CA ILE A 88 8.69 -4.86 0.72
C ILE A 88 9.20 -4.02 1.89
N LYS A 89 10.38 -4.38 2.41
CA LYS A 89 11.04 -3.65 3.49
C LYS A 89 12.09 -2.73 2.91
N PHE A 90 12.21 -1.50 3.37
CA PHE A 90 13.26 -0.58 2.96
C PHE A 90 13.42 0.56 3.97
N LYS A 91 14.46 1.37 3.81
CA LYS A 91 14.58 2.65 4.50
C LYS A 91 14.39 3.80 3.54
N LEU A 92 13.55 4.76 3.90
CA LEU A 92 13.37 6.02 3.17
C LEU A 92 13.96 7.16 4.00
N GLY A 93 15.06 7.76 3.53
CA GLY A 93 15.72 8.83 4.27
C GLY A 93 16.16 8.42 5.69
N GLY A 94 16.49 7.14 5.88
CA GLY A 94 16.88 6.55 7.17
C GLY A 94 15.73 5.96 8.00
N VAL A 95 14.47 6.20 7.63
CA VAL A 95 13.30 5.66 8.34
C VAL A 95 12.90 4.30 7.77
N SER A 96 12.78 3.28 8.62
CA SER A 96 12.36 1.93 8.21
C SER A 96 10.88 1.90 7.83
N ILE A 97 10.57 1.35 6.65
CA ILE A 97 9.22 1.21 6.10
C ILE A 97 8.96 -0.26 5.77
N ASP A 98 7.84 -0.78 6.26
CA ASP A 98 7.29 -2.08 5.92
C ASP A 98 6.06 -1.89 5.01
N LEU A 99 6.24 -2.13 3.71
CA LEU A 99 5.22 -1.86 2.70
C LEU A 99 4.48 -3.13 2.28
N VAL A 100 3.19 -3.21 2.60
CA VAL A 100 2.28 -4.31 2.22
C VAL A 100 1.26 -3.87 1.18
N TYR A 101 0.60 -4.83 0.55
CA TYR A 101 -0.14 -4.59 -0.68
C TYR A 101 -1.51 -5.25 -0.72
N ALA A 102 -2.53 -4.48 -1.11
CA ALA A 102 -3.81 -5.02 -1.57
C ALA A 102 -4.28 -4.28 -2.83
N SER A 103 -4.78 -5.06 -3.79
CA SER A 103 -5.51 -4.54 -4.95
C SER A 103 -6.96 -4.36 -4.56
N SER A 104 -7.56 -3.22 -4.89
CA SER A 104 -8.96 -2.95 -4.59
C SER A 104 -9.60 -2.08 -5.66
N SER A 105 -10.85 -2.38 -6.01
CA SER A 105 -11.70 -1.50 -6.82
C SER A 105 -12.29 -0.34 -6.00
N MET A 106 -11.96 -0.24 -4.71
CA MET A 106 -12.39 0.85 -3.84
C MET A 106 -11.95 2.20 -4.40
N HIS A 107 -12.93 3.05 -4.67
CA HIS A 107 -12.71 4.49 -4.76
C HIS A 107 -12.66 5.05 -3.34
N VAL A 108 -11.47 5.02 -2.72
CA VAL A 108 -11.23 5.89 -1.57
C VAL A 108 -11.13 7.30 -2.15
N GLU A 109 -12.11 8.16 -1.84
CA GLU A 109 -12.02 9.57 -2.19
C GLU A 109 -10.68 10.12 -1.69
N ASN A 110 -9.97 10.83 -2.57
CA ASN A 110 -8.62 11.34 -2.37
C ASN A 110 -8.51 12.12 -1.05
N SER A 111 -8.28 11.42 0.04
CA SER A 111 -7.68 12.00 1.21
C SER A 111 -6.19 11.78 0.99
N ASN A 112 -5.46 12.88 0.80
CA ASN A 112 -3.99 12.87 0.92
C ASN A 112 -3.58 12.62 2.38
N ASP A 113 -4.33 11.75 3.05
CA ASP A 113 -4.32 11.54 4.47
C ASP A 113 -3.97 10.09 4.71
N PHE A 114 -2.83 9.90 5.37
CA PHE A 114 -2.40 8.61 5.90
C PHE A 114 -3.47 7.98 6.80
N MET A 115 -4.45 8.79 7.25
CA MET A 115 -5.57 8.41 8.09
C MET A 115 -6.79 7.81 7.37
N THR A 116 -6.70 7.48 6.07
CA THR A 116 -7.77 6.81 5.33
C THR A 116 -8.43 5.68 6.14
N ARG A 117 -9.75 5.74 6.25
CA ARG A 117 -10.58 4.74 6.93
C ARG A 117 -11.03 3.66 5.96
N ILE A 118 -11.03 2.41 6.42
CA ILE A 118 -11.50 1.25 5.64
C ILE A 118 -12.72 0.64 6.35
N GLU A 119 -13.89 1.16 5.98
CA GLU A 119 -15.20 0.64 6.42
C GLU A 119 -15.61 -0.67 5.74
N ASP A 120 -16.57 -1.38 6.34
CA ASP A 120 -17.05 -2.69 5.86
C ASP A 120 -17.66 -2.62 4.45
N GLU A 121 -18.38 -1.55 4.12
CA GLU A 121 -19.00 -1.35 2.80
C GLU A 121 -17.96 -1.37 1.69
N HIS A 122 -16.75 -0.93 1.99
CA HIS A 122 -15.68 -0.93 1.02
C HIS A 122 -15.16 -2.33 0.71
N LEU A 123 -15.38 -3.31 1.59
CA LEU A 123 -14.94 -4.70 1.42
C LEU A 123 -15.96 -5.57 0.71
N VAL A 124 -17.21 -5.13 0.65
CA VAL A 124 -18.31 -5.89 0.05
C VAL A 124 -18.09 -6.01 -1.46
N GLY A 125 -17.98 -7.24 -1.96
CA GLY A 125 -17.79 -7.52 -3.38
C GLY A 125 -16.37 -7.26 -3.90
N LEU A 126 -15.40 -7.07 -3.01
CA LEU A 126 -14.00 -6.97 -3.41
C LEU A 126 -13.43 -8.33 -3.82
N GLU A 127 -12.86 -8.36 -5.03
CA GLU A 127 -11.97 -9.44 -5.47
C GLU A 127 -10.56 -9.18 -4.92
N VAL A 128 -10.40 -9.26 -3.59
CA VAL A 128 -9.09 -9.20 -2.94
C VAL A 128 -8.67 -10.62 -2.60
N ASP A 129 -7.44 -10.98 -2.96
CA ASP A 129 -6.87 -12.26 -2.57
C ASP A 129 -6.53 -12.34 -1.08
N GLU A 130 -6.26 -13.55 -0.60
CA GLU A 130 -6.02 -13.79 0.83
C GLU A 130 -4.87 -12.93 1.43
N PRO A 131 -3.71 -12.75 0.77
CA PRO A 131 -2.67 -11.87 1.29
C PRO A 131 -3.08 -10.39 1.31
N GLY A 132 -3.86 -9.93 0.33
CA GLY A 132 -4.42 -8.57 0.33
C GLY A 132 -5.39 -8.36 1.49
N MET A 133 -6.24 -9.33 1.79
CA MET A 133 -7.15 -9.29 2.94
C MET A 133 -6.39 -9.19 4.27
N ARG A 134 -5.29 -9.93 4.42
CA ARG A 134 -4.41 -9.81 5.59
C ARG A 134 -3.82 -8.40 5.72
N SER A 135 -3.41 -7.81 4.60
CA SER A 135 -2.82 -6.47 4.57
C SER A 135 -3.86 -5.40 4.96
N ILE A 136 -5.09 -5.50 4.45
CA ILE A 136 -6.21 -4.62 4.83
C ILE A 136 -6.56 -4.76 6.31
N ASN A 137 -6.59 -5.99 6.83
CA ASN A 137 -6.92 -6.24 8.23
C ASN A 137 -5.98 -5.51 9.20
N GLY A 138 -4.70 -5.33 8.85
CA GLY A 138 -3.76 -4.56 9.66
C GLY A 138 -4.25 -3.12 9.94
N VAL A 139 -4.74 -2.44 8.89
CA VAL A 139 -5.29 -1.08 9.00
C VAL A 139 -6.59 -1.08 9.79
N ARG A 140 -7.50 -2.03 9.51
CA ARG A 140 -8.81 -2.09 10.18
C ARG A 140 -8.69 -2.36 11.68
N VAL A 141 -7.78 -3.24 12.08
CA VAL A 141 -7.52 -3.52 13.50
C VAL A 141 -7.02 -2.27 14.20
N ALA A 142 -6.06 -1.55 13.62
CA ALA A 142 -5.56 -0.30 14.21
C ALA A 142 -6.67 0.77 14.31
N GLN A 143 -7.51 0.91 13.29
CA GLN A 143 -8.66 1.81 13.29
C GLN A 143 -9.65 1.48 14.42
N LEU A 144 -10.06 0.22 14.53
CA LEU A 144 -11.01 -0.21 15.56
C LEU A 144 -10.44 -0.04 16.98
N LEU A 145 -9.15 -0.31 17.19
CA LEU A 145 -8.50 -0.08 18.47
C LEU A 145 -8.55 1.39 18.89
N LEU A 146 -8.34 2.33 17.95
CA LEU A 146 -8.42 3.77 18.24
C LEU A 146 -9.85 4.22 18.55
N GLU A 147 -10.86 3.56 18.00
CA GLU A 147 -12.28 3.89 18.25
C GLU A 147 -12.80 3.33 19.58
N MET A 148 -12.17 2.28 20.11
CA MET A 148 -12.61 1.61 21.34
C MET A 148 -11.99 2.22 22.62
N VAL A 149 -11.10 3.21 22.48
CA VAL A 149 -10.44 3.88 23.61
C VAL A 149 -11.04 5.29 23.75
N ASP A 150 -11.85 5.47 24.80
CA ASP A 150 -12.42 6.76 25.23
C ASP A 150 -11.37 7.71 25.84
#